data_AF-A0AAD7HZ89-F1
#
_entry.id   AF-A0AAD7HZ89-F1
#
_cell.length_a   1.000
_cell.length_b   1.000
_cell.length_c   1.000
_cell.angle_alpha   90.00
_cell.angle_beta   90.00
_cell.angle_gamma   90.00
#
_symmetry.space_group_name_H-M   'P 1'
#
loop_
_entity.id
_entity.type
_entity.pdbx_description
1 polymer ?
#
loop_
_entity_poly.entity_id
_entity_poly.type
_entity_poly.pdbx_seq_one_letter_code
_entity_poly.pdbx_strand_id
1 'polypeptide(L)'
;PLTTEYLLKIALTRDALAKYSMSPHFEKIIIAGAWVRYLTGKEEGKPIYRICQIRGFSVALEPYSFAGRMTCQAFELKHGNSEKAWPMDGTSNTRWTEYEFKRLVETHAAQGVPMFTRKDIDKRLAEMQELIARPVTE
;
A
#
# COMPACT_ATOMS: atom_id res chain seq x y z
N PRO A 1 0.58 19.91 -9.82
CA PRO A 1 0.26 19.40 -8.46
C PRO A 1 -0.06 17.90 -8.48
N LEU A 2 0.47 17.16 -7.51
CA LEU A 2 0.09 15.77 -7.26
C LEU A 2 -1.30 15.76 -6.62
N THR A 3 -2.29 15.17 -7.29
CA THR A 3 -3.65 15.06 -6.76
C THR A 3 -3.84 13.70 -6.11
N THR A 4 -4.74 13.63 -5.12
CA THR A 4 -5.11 12.37 -4.45
C THR A 4 -5.54 11.31 -5.45
N GLU A 5 -6.35 11.70 -6.45
CA GLU A 5 -6.80 10.82 -7.54
C GLU A 5 -5.65 10.21 -8.34
N TYR A 6 -4.54 10.94 -8.49
CA TYR A 6 -3.41 10.46 -9.27
C TYR A 6 -2.64 9.36 -8.53
N LEU A 7 -2.42 9.54 -7.23
CA LEU A 7 -1.82 8.50 -6.40
C LEU A 7 -2.74 7.31 -6.20
N LEU A 8 -4.06 7.51 -6.18
CA LEU A 8 -5.04 6.42 -6.10
C LEU A 8 -4.90 5.42 -7.26
N LYS A 9 -4.32 5.82 -8.41
CA LYS A 9 -4.06 4.90 -9.53
C LYS A 9 -3.07 3.78 -9.20
N ILE A 10 -2.12 4.05 -8.31
CA ILE A 10 -1.11 3.09 -7.84
C ILE A 10 -1.38 2.64 -6.40
N ALA A 11 -2.58 2.96 -5.88
CA ALA A 11 -3.00 2.53 -4.57
C ALA A 11 -3.63 1.14 -4.63
N LEU A 12 -3.32 0.32 -3.64
CA LEU A 12 -3.85 -1.03 -3.53
C LEU A 12 -4.94 -1.09 -2.46
N THR A 13 -6.06 -1.70 -2.83
CA THR A 13 -7.15 -2.05 -1.91
C THR A 13 -6.96 -3.49 -1.41
N ARG A 14 -7.59 -3.82 -0.29
CA ARG A 14 -7.59 -5.18 0.25
C ARG A 14 -8.07 -6.22 -0.76
N ASP A 15 -9.09 -5.90 -1.56
CA ASP A 15 -9.59 -6.80 -2.62
C ASP A 15 -8.57 -7.00 -3.74
N ALA A 16 -7.87 -5.93 -4.13
CA ALA A 16 -6.80 -6.03 -5.11
C ALA A 16 -5.64 -6.89 -4.59
N LEU A 17 -5.25 -6.72 -3.33
CA LEU A 17 -4.24 -7.54 -2.66
C LEU A 17 -4.66 -9.02 -2.60
N ALA A 18 -5.92 -9.30 -2.23
CA ALA A 18 -6.46 -10.66 -2.23
C ALA A 18 -6.43 -11.29 -3.63
N LYS A 19 -6.79 -10.52 -4.66
CA LYS A 19 -6.74 -10.97 -6.06
C LYS A 19 -5.31 -11.25 -6.52
N TYR A 20 -4.38 -10.34 -6.22
CA TYR A 20 -2.98 -10.47 -6.63
C TYR A 20 -2.21 -11.51 -5.81
N SER A 21 -2.66 -11.86 -4.60
CA SER A 21 -2.03 -12.91 -3.77
C SER A 21 -1.97 -14.27 -4.47
N MET A 22 -2.83 -14.50 -5.48
CA MET A 22 -2.81 -15.70 -6.32
C MET A 22 -1.83 -15.58 -7.51
N SER A 23 -1.30 -14.40 -7.79
CA SER A 23 -0.34 -14.18 -8.88
C SER A 23 1.08 -14.54 -8.42
N PRO A 24 1.88 -15.22 -9.25
CA PRO A 24 3.30 -15.49 -8.95
C PRO A 24 4.14 -14.20 -8.87
N HIS A 25 3.65 -13.10 -9.45
CA HIS A 25 4.30 -11.79 -9.42
C HIS A 25 3.75 -10.89 -8.30
N PHE A 26 3.03 -11.44 -7.32
CA PHE A 26 2.40 -10.70 -6.22
C PHE A 26 3.32 -9.65 -5.60
N GLU A 27 4.54 -10.05 -5.23
CA GLU A 27 5.47 -9.17 -4.56
C GLU A 27 5.85 -7.97 -5.44
N LYS A 28 6.11 -8.22 -6.72
CA LYS A 28 6.46 -7.17 -7.68
C LYS A 28 5.28 -6.23 -7.95
N ILE A 29 4.08 -6.79 -8.11
CA ILE A 29 2.84 -6.01 -8.32
C ILE A 29 2.60 -5.08 -7.13
N ILE A 30 2.82 -5.57 -5.91
CA ILE A 30 2.61 -4.78 -4.70
C ILE A 30 3.69 -3.74 -4.50
N ILE A 31 4.95 -4.08 -4.74
CA ILE A 31 6.04 -3.09 -4.68
C ILE A 31 5.83 -1.98 -5.71
N ALA A 32 5.29 -2.32 -6.90
CA ALA A 32 4.89 -1.34 -7.90
C ALA A 32 3.70 -0.50 -7.43
N GLY A 33 2.66 -1.14 -6.86
CA GLY A 33 1.50 -0.53 -6.20
C GLY A 33 1.87 0.08 -4.85
N ALA A 34 2.63 1.18 -4.92
CA ALA A 34 3.44 1.69 -3.83
C ALA A 34 2.67 2.16 -2.58
N TRP A 35 1.34 2.26 -2.61
CA TRP A 35 0.57 2.90 -1.53
C TRP A 35 -0.63 2.09 -1.07
N VAL A 36 -0.85 2.03 0.24
CA VAL A 36 -2.02 1.42 0.87
C VAL A 36 -2.60 2.31 1.94
N ARG A 37 -3.93 2.21 2.11
CA ARG A 37 -4.61 2.79 3.26
C ARG A 37 -4.62 1.77 4.39
N TYR A 38 -3.86 2.05 5.44
CA TYR A 38 -3.67 1.14 6.56
C TYR A 38 -4.30 1.68 7.84
N LEU A 39 -5.02 0.83 8.56
CA LEU A 39 -5.53 1.15 9.90
C LEU A 39 -4.37 1.14 10.90
N THR A 40 -3.85 2.31 11.24
CA THR A 40 -2.72 2.42 12.20
C THR A 40 -3.17 2.27 13.65
N GLY A 41 -4.44 2.56 13.95
CA GLY A 41 -4.97 2.44 15.31
C GLY A 41 -6.34 3.06 15.47
N LYS A 42 -6.72 3.33 16.72
CA LYS A 42 -7.93 4.06 17.08
C LYS A 42 -7.57 5.20 18.02
N GLU A 43 -8.13 6.37 17.79
CA GLU A 43 -7.97 7.56 18.64
C GLU A 43 -9.36 8.05 19.00
N GLU A 44 -9.63 8.25 20.30
CA GLU A 44 -10.95 8.65 20.81
C GLU A 44 -12.10 7.75 20.32
N GLY A 45 -11.83 6.46 20.15
CA GLY A 45 -12.80 5.47 19.63
C GLY A 45 -12.99 5.49 18.12
N LYS A 46 -12.39 6.43 17.38
CA LYS A 46 -12.46 6.50 15.91
C LYS A 46 -11.27 5.77 15.28
N PRO A 47 -11.49 4.90 14.27
CA PRO A 47 -10.39 4.27 13.54
C PRO A 47 -9.59 5.31 12.76
N ILE A 48 -8.28 5.37 12.99
CA ILE A 48 -7.34 6.20 12.24
C ILE A 48 -6.72 5.37 11.13
N TYR A 49 -6.99 5.80 9.91
CA TYR A 49 -6.32 5.31 8.74
C TYR A 49 -5.20 6.26 8.33
N ARG A 50 -4.09 5.68 7.86
CA ARG A 50 -2.96 6.42 7.30
C ARG A 50 -2.59 5.83 5.96
N ILE A 51 -2.09 6.68 5.06
CA ILE A 51 -1.60 6.25 3.76
C ILE A 51 -0.14 5.89 3.93
N CYS A 52 0.19 4.62 3.77
CA CYS A 52 1.53 4.11 3.94
C CYS A 52 2.08 3.65 2.60
N GLN A 53 3.38 3.88 2.40
CA GLN A 53 4.10 3.36 1.26
C GLN A 53 4.54 1.91 1.55
N ILE A 54 4.37 0.99 0.61
CA ILE A 54 4.94 -0.36 0.73
C ILE A 54 6.39 -0.33 0.27
N ARG A 55 7.30 -0.76 1.14
CA ARG A 55 8.74 -0.90 0.83
C ARG A 55 9.12 -2.32 0.47
N GLY A 56 8.46 -3.30 1.08
CA GLY A 56 8.76 -4.70 0.88
C GLY A 56 7.82 -5.60 1.66
N PHE A 57 8.26 -6.83 1.83
CA PHE A 57 7.55 -7.89 2.54
C PHE A 57 8.39 -8.36 3.70
N SER A 58 7.69 -8.69 4.79
CA SER A 58 8.28 -9.30 5.97
C SER A 58 7.41 -10.47 6.42
N VAL A 59 7.81 -11.13 7.49
CA VAL A 59 7.04 -12.21 8.10
C VAL A 59 6.36 -11.67 9.36
N ALA A 60 5.05 -11.85 9.46
CA ALA A 60 4.28 -11.54 10.65
C ALA A 60 4.71 -12.46 11.81
N LEU A 61 4.72 -11.93 13.04
CA LEU A 61 5.00 -12.75 14.22
C LEU A 61 3.99 -13.89 14.40
N GLU A 62 2.73 -13.63 14.08
CA GLU A 62 1.64 -14.58 14.24
C GLU A 62 0.92 -14.81 12.91
N PRO A 63 0.55 -16.07 12.60
CA PRO A 63 -0.25 -16.39 11.44
C PRO A 63 -1.66 -15.79 11.57
N TYR A 64 -2.15 -15.15 10.52
CA TYR A 64 -3.46 -14.49 10.53
C TYR A 64 -4.26 -14.86 9.27
N SER A 65 -5.59 -14.71 9.35
CA SER A 65 -6.47 -14.96 8.21
C SER A 65 -6.55 -13.73 7.33
N PHE A 66 -6.13 -13.87 6.07
CA PHE A 66 -6.26 -12.86 5.04
C PHE A 66 -7.03 -13.43 3.85
N ALA A 67 -8.14 -12.78 3.48
CA ALA A 67 -9.00 -13.19 2.37
C ALA A 67 -9.42 -14.69 2.41
N GLY A 68 -9.63 -15.23 3.61
CA GLY A 68 -10.03 -16.63 3.81
C GLY A 68 -8.89 -17.66 3.80
N ARG A 69 -7.63 -17.21 3.79
CA ARG A 69 -6.44 -18.07 3.90
C ARG A 69 -5.57 -17.65 5.07
N MET A 70 -4.97 -18.62 5.75
CA MET A 70 -3.95 -18.34 6.77
C MET A 70 -2.64 -17.93 6.08
N THR A 71 -2.09 -16.79 6.44
CA THR A 71 -0.81 -16.29 5.93
C THR A 71 0.04 -15.72 7.06
N CYS A 72 1.36 -15.81 6.89
CA CYS A 72 2.35 -15.14 7.73
C CYS A 72 3.02 -13.99 6.98
N GLN A 73 2.56 -13.61 5.80
CA GLN A 73 3.16 -12.50 5.06
C GLN A 73 2.74 -11.17 5.68
N ALA A 74 3.67 -10.22 5.84
CA ALA A 74 3.40 -8.87 6.32
C ALA A 74 3.96 -7.86 5.31
N PHE A 75 3.39 -6.65 5.29
CA PHE A 75 3.96 -5.54 4.52
C PHE A 75 4.92 -4.75 5.38
N GLU A 76 6.07 -4.40 4.81
CA GLU A 76 6.91 -3.35 5.35
C GLU A 76 6.35 -2.01 4.89
N LEU A 77 5.63 -1.36 5.81
CA LEU A 77 4.98 -0.09 5.56
C LEU A 77 5.86 1.06 6.04
N LYS A 78 6.10 2.01 5.15
CA LYS A 78 6.77 3.27 5.42
C LYS A 78 5.75 4.41 5.47
N HIS A 79 5.77 5.17 6.56
CA HIS A 79 5.01 6.41 6.68
C HIS A 79 5.95 7.51 7.12
N GLY A 80 6.37 8.34 6.16
CA GLY A 80 7.44 9.30 6.39
C GLY A 80 8.78 8.57 6.60
N ASN A 81 9.42 8.74 7.76
CA ASN A 81 10.68 8.10 8.14
C ASN A 81 10.48 6.86 9.01
N SER A 82 9.25 6.57 9.44
CA SER A 82 8.92 5.37 10.21
C SER A 82 8.65 4.21 9.27
N GLU A 83 9.38 3.12 9.46
CA GLU A 83 9.20 1.85 8.74
C GLU A 83 8.86 0.75 9.75
N LYS A 84 7.79 0.00 9.49
CA LYS A 84 7.37 -1.10 10.36
C LYS A 84 6.65 -2.18 9.57
N ALA A 85 6.87 -3.44 9.95
CA ALA A 85 6.14 -4.58 9.42
C ALA A 85 4.72 -4.64 10.03
N TRP A 86 3.71 -4.76 9.18
CA TRP A 86 2.32 -4.84 9.55
C TRP A 86 1.59 -5.95 8.78
N PRO A 87 0.67 -6.70 9.43
CA PRO A 87 -0.14 -7.70 8.75
C PRO A 87 -1.04 -7.06 7.69
N MET A 88 -1.30 -7.77 6.60
CA MET A 88 -2.03 -7.23 5.45
C MET A 88 -3.52 -6.96 5.74
N ASP A 89 -4.09 -7.58 6.78
CA ASP A 89 -5.52 -7.48 7.12
C ASP A 89 -5.98 -6.05 7.48
N GLY A 90 -5.07 -5.21 7.98
CA GLY A 90 -5.36 -3.81 8.32
C GLY A 90 -5.56 -2.88 7.11
N THR A 91 -5.45 -3.39 5.87
CA THR A 91 -5.73 -2.62 4.66
C THR A 91 -7.22 -2.42 4.42
N SER A 92 -7.60 -1.20 4.02
CA SER A 92 -8.99 -0.83 3.73
C SER A 92 -9.27 -0.82 2.23
N ASN A 93 -10.51 -1.16 1.85
CA ASN A 93 -11.03 -1.00 0.48
C ASN A 93 -11.54 0.43 0.19
N THR A 94 -11.71 1.25 1.23
CA THR A 94 -12.31 2.57 1.09
C THR A 94 -11.31 3.58 0.54
N ARG A 95 -11.76 4.42 -0.41
CA ARG A 95 -10.95 5.50 -1.00
C ARG A 95 -10.35 6.43 0.06
N TRP A 96 -9.20 7.00 -0.27
CA TRP A 96 -8.50 7.95 0.60
C TRP A 96 -9.31 9.23 0.75
N THR A 97 -9.30 9.77 1.96
CA THR A 97 -9.88 11.08 2.23
C THR A 97 -8.86 12.19 1.98
N GLU A 98 -9.32 13.40 1.68
CA GLU A 98 -8.43 14.55 1.50
C GLU A 98 -7.63 14.85 2.76
N TYR A 99 -8.21 14.61 3.94
CA TYR A 99 -7.54 14.78 5.23
C TYR A 99 -6.34 13.84 5.39
N GLU A 100 -6.50 12.55 5.05
CA GLU A 100 -5.40 11.58 5.08
C GLU A 100 -4.28 11.96 4.10
N PHE A 101 -4.65 12.42 2.91
CA PHE A 101 -3.70 12.85 1.90
C PHE A 101 -2.94 14.12 2.32
N LYS A 102 -3.65 15.12 2.87
CA LYS A 102 -3.02 16.34 3.39
C LYS A 102 -2.01 16.00 4.48
N ARG A 103 -2.37 15.14 5.43
CA ARG A 103 -1.49 14.69 6.51
C ARG A 103 -0.26 13.93 5.98
N LEU A 104 -0.41 13.13 4.94
CA LEU A 104 0.70 12.46 4.27
C LEU A 104 1.70 13.47 3.70
N VAL A 105 1.21 14.48 2.96
CA VAL A 105 2.01 15.54 2.35
C VAL A 105 2.73 16.36 3.43
N GLU A 106 2.02 16.74 4.49
CA GLU A 106 2.60 17.44 5.64
C GLU A 106 3.70 16.62 6.32
N THR A 107 3.49 15.32 6.51
CA THR A 107 4.50 14.43 7.11
C THR A 107 5.73 14.32 6.22
N HIS A 108 5.56 14.16 4.91
CA HIS A 108 6.68 14.09 3.96
C HIS A 108 7.46 15.41 3.93
N ALA A 109 6.76 16.54 3.91
CA ALA A 109 7.39 17.86 3.97
C ALA A 109 8.16 18.08 5.28
N ALA A 110 7.56 17.74 6.42
CA ALA A 110 8.17 17.90 7.74
C ALA A 110 9.41 17.00 7.94
N GLN A 111 9.41 15.82 7.33
CA GLN A 111 10.49 14.83 7.47
C GLN A 111 11.47 14.84 6.29
N GLY A 112 11.32 15.77 5.33
CA GLY A 112 12.19 15.88 4.16
C GLY A 112 12.14 14.66 3.22
N VAL A 113 11.08 13.85 3.29
CA VAL A 113 10.93 12.68 2.43
C VAL A 113 10.34 13.12 1.08
N PRO A 114 11.00 12.83 -0.05
CA PRO A 114 10.49 13.22 -1.35
C PRO A 114 9.19 12.48 -1.65
N MET A 115 8.15 13.23 -2.01
CA MET A 115 6.91 12.67 -2.56
C MET A 115 7.14 12.20 -4.00
N PHE A 116 6.43 11.16 -4.42
CA PHE A 116 6.50 10.69 -5.80
C PHE A 116 6.10 11.79 -6.79
N THR A 117 6.85 11.86 -7.88
CA THR A 117 6.48 12.72 -9.02
C THR A 117 5.45 12.01 -9.89
N ARG A 118 4.78 12.77 -10.76
CA ARG A 118 3.84 12.18 -11.74
C ARG A 118 4.51 11.12 -12.62
N LYS A 119 5.75 11.37 -13.05
CA LYS A 119 6.53 10.43 -13.87
C LYS A 119 6.79 9.11 -13.14
N ASP A 120 7.09 9.17 -11.84
CA ASP A 120 7.32 7.96 -11.04
C ASP A 120 6.04 7.13 -10.92
N ILE A 121 4.90 7.80 -10.76
CA ILE A 121 3.59 7.15 -10.67
C ILE A 121 3.23 6.51 -12.01
N ASP A 122 3.42 7.20 -13.13
CA ASP A 122 3.13 6.66 -14.46
C ASP A 122 4.01 5.45 -14.78
N LYS A 123 5.30 5.52 -14.44
CA LYS A 123 6.23 4.39 -14.61
C LYS A 123 5.79 3.18 -13.80
N ARG A 124 5.44 3.37 -12.52
CA ARG A 124 4.98 2.30 -11.63
C ARG A 124 3.62 1.75 -12.03
N LEU A 125 2.73 2.61 -12.54
CA LEU A 125 1.43 2.20 -13.06
C LEU A 125 1.60 1.30 -14.28
N ALA A 126 2.45 1.69 -15.23
CA ALA A 126 2.77 0.88 -16.40
C ALA A 126 3.39 -0.47 -16.00
N GLU A 127 4.35 -0.46 -15.08
CA GLU A 127 4.97 -1.67 -14.54
C GLU A 127 3.95 -2.59 -13.85
N MET A 128 3.06 -2.03 -13.03
CA MET A 128 1.99 -2.78 -12.37
C MET A 128 1.04 -3.41 -13.41
N GLN A 129 0.63 -2.66 -14.43
CA GLN A 129 -0.23 -3.17 -15.50
C GLN A 129 0.44 -4.27 -16.32
N GLU A 130 1.73 -4.11 -16.64
CA GLU A 130 2.51 -5.12 -17.35
C GLU A 130 2.61 -6.42 -16.54
N LEU A 131 2.91 -6.31 -15.24
CA LEU A 131 3.01 -7.47 -14.35
C LEU A 131 1.67 -8.20 -14.14
N ILE A 132 0.55 -7.47 -14.18
CA ILE A 132 -0.80 -8.05 -14.12
C ILE A 132 -1.15 -8.73 -15.45
N ALA A 133 -0.80 -8.12 -16.58
CA ALA A 133 -1.08 -8.65 -17.91
C ALA A 133 -0.17 -9.81 -18.31
N ARG A 134 1.02 -9.91 -17.70
CA ARG A 134 1.99 -10.95 -17.99
C ARG A 134 1.40 -12.32 -17.62
N PRO A 135 1.23 -13.23 -18.59
CA PRO A 135 0.73 -14.57 -18.31
C PRO A 135 1.71 -15.30 -17.40
N VAL A 136 1.17 -16.19 -16.56
CA VAL A 136 1.94 -17.14 -15.78
C VAL A 136 2.56 -18.12 -16.77
N THR A 137 3.74 -17.80 -17.30
CA THR A 137 4.53 -18.76 -18.07
C THR A 137 5.20 -19.69 -17.06
N GLU A 138 4.77 -20.96 -17.11
CA GLU A 138 5.45 -22.13 -16.52
C GLU A 138 6.95 -22.17 -16.87
#